data_AF-A0A2R6F6W6-F1
#
_entry.id   AF-A0A2R6F6W6-F1
#
_cell.length_a   1.000
_cell.length_b   1.000
_cell.length_c   1.000
_cell.angle_alpha   90.00
_cell.angle_beta   90.00
_cell.angle_gamma   90.00
#
_symmetry.space_group_name_H-M   'P 1'
#
loop_
_entity.id
_entity.type
_entity.pdbx_description
1 polymer ?
#
loop_
_entity_poly.entity_id
_entity_poly.type
_entity_poly.pdbx_seq_one_letter_code
_entity_poly.pdbx_strand_id
1 'polypeptide(L)'
;LMTGLPLQSLMAAADEPYHQPLRLSTVIHAPVDTVTDILADHEDVATLLDNGWLSLTVIDPTEDHAAFEYTGELSWSPADERAAVATPDVSATVADD
;
A
#
# COMPACT_ATOMS: atom_id res chain seq x y z
N LEU A 1 25.94 6.66 -11.37
CA LEU A 1 25.38 5.30 -11.33
C LEU A 1 23.89 5.43 -11.63
N MET A 2 23.30 4.68 -12.55
CA MET A 2 21.84 4.59 -12.63
C MET A 2 21.40 3.48 -11.67
N THR A 3 20.58 3.84 -10.70
CA THR A 3 20.05 2.92 -9.69
C THR A 3 18.69 2.40 -10.14
N GLY A 4 18.52 1.09 -10.19
CA GLY A 4 17.26 0.45 -10.55
C GLY A 4 17.45 -0.88 -11.28
N LEU A 5 16.37 -1.66 -11.38
CA LEU A 5 16.36 -2.86 -12.21
C LEU A 5 16.26 -2.45 -13.70
N PRO A 6 17.02 -3.07 -14.61
CA PRO A 6 16.86 -2.85 -16.04
C PRO A 6 15.42 -3.16 -16.47
N LEU A 7 14.83 -2.33 -17.33
CA LEU A 7 13.44 -2.52 -17.81
C LEU A 7 13.24 -3.91 -18.45
N GLN A 8 14.25 -4.40 -19.15
CA GLN A 8 14.28 -5.75 -19.74
C GLN A 8 14.19 -6.91 -18.72
N SER A 9 14.43 -6.65 -17.44
CA SER A 9 14.23 -7.62 -16.36
C SER A 9 12.83 -7.57 -15.75
N LEU A 10 12.05 -6.54 -16.07
CA LEU A 10 10.69 -6.32 -15.57
C LEU A 10 9.62 -6.62 -16.63
N MET A 11 9.96 -6.47 -17.91
CA MET A 11 9.04 -6.52 -19.03
C MET A 11 9.26 -7.74 -19.93
N ALA A 12 8.20 -8.50 -20.18
CA ALA A 12 8.17 -9.59 -21.17
C ALA A 12 8.07 -9.06 -22.61
N ALA A 13 7.34 -7.96 -22.81
CA ALA A 13 7.20 -7.24 -24.08
C ALA A 13 7.02 -5.73 -23.82
N ALA A 14 6.83 -4.93 -24.88
CA ALA A 14 6.81 -3.45 -24.78
C ALA A 14 5.88 -2.90 -23.68
N ASP A 15 4.71 -3.51 -23.50
CA ASP A 15 3.69 -3.07 -22.54
C ASP A 15 3.24 -4.20 -21.59
N GLU A 16 4.02 -5.27 -21.51
CA GLU A 16 3.66 -6.47 -20.73
C GLU A 16 4.70 -6.73 -19.63
N PRO A 17 4.36 -6.51 -18.35
CA PRO A 17 5.23 -6.85 -17.23
C PRO A 17 5.25 -8.37 -17.01
N TYR A 18 6.39 -8.92 -16.58
CA TYR A 18 6.50 -10.34 -16.20
C TYR A 18 5.60 -10.70 -15.01
N HIS A 19 5.37 -9.74 -14.10
CA HIS A 19 4.60 -9.93 -12.89
C HIS A 19 3.73 -8.72 -12.61
N GLN A 20 2.56 -8.95 -12.03
CA GLN A 20 1.74 -7.89 -11.46
C GLN A 20 2.49 -7.30 -10.24
N PRO A 21 2.70 -5.97 -10.18
CA PRO A 21 3.28 -5.32 -9.01
C PRO A 21 2.40 -5.55 -7.77
N LEU A 22 2.99 -6.11 -6.72
CA LEU A 22 2.35 -6.26 -5.42
C LEU A 22 2.75 -5.08 -4.53
N ARG A 23 1.78 -4.48 -3.85
CA ARG A 23 1.99 -3.43 -2.83
C ARG A 23 1.64 -3.99 -1.46
N LEU A 24 2.42 -3.62 -0.45
CA LEU A 24 2.16 -4.06 0.92
C LEU A 24 1.04 -3.19 1.52
N SER A 25 -0.01 -3.83 2.01
CA SER A 25 -1.04 -3.21 2.84
C SER A 25 -0.79 -3.53 4.30
N THR A 26 -0.76 -2.50 5.14
CA THR A 26 -0.44 -2.59 6.57
C THR A 26 -1.61 -2.10 7.40
N VAL A 27 -2.01 -2.87 8.40
CA VAL A 27 -3.04 -2.48 9.38
C VAL A 27 -2.40 -2.44 10.77
N ILE A 28 -2.53 -1.30 11.46
CA ILE A 28 -1.96 -1.09 12.79
C ILE A 28 -3.08 -0.76 13.77
N HIS A 29 -3.01 -1.35 14.97
CA HIS A 29 -3.95 -1.06 16.05
C HIS A 29 -3.30 -0.14 17.08
N ALA A 30 -3.46 1.17 16.91
CA ALA A 30 -2.86 2.23 17.72
C ALA A 30 -3.61 3.55 17.51
N PRO A 31 -3.46 4.55 18.40
CA PRO A 31 -4.04 5.87 18.18
C PRO A 31 -3.45 6.53 16.92
N VAL A 32 -4.30 7.19 16.12
CA VAL A 32 -3.90 7.87 14.87
C VAL A 32 -2.82 8.93 15.14
N ASP A 33 -2.97 9.70 16.22
CA ASP A 33 -1.98 10.72 16.61
C ASP A 33 -0.60 10.11 16.87
N THR A 34 -0.54 8.95 17.55
CA THR A 34 0.73 8.26 17.82
C THR A 34 1.40 7.77 16.53
N VAL A 35 0.63 7.24 15.59
CA VAL A 35 1.16 6.81 14.30
C VAL A 35 1.64 8.02 13.49
N THR A 36 0.89 9.13 13.54
CA THR A 36 1.25 10.39 12.88
C THR A 36 2.59 10.94 13.40
N ASP A 37 2.78 10.98 14.72
CA ASP A 37 4.03 11.43 15.33
C ASP A 37 5.21 10.55 14.90
N ILE A 38 5.03 9.23 14.90
CA ILE A 38 6.07 8.29 14.43
C ILE A 38 6.39 8.54 12.95
N LEU A 39 5.39 8.72 12.09
CA LEU A 39 5.63 9.00 10.67
C LEU A 39 6.33 10.34 10.47
N ALA A 40 6.03 11.36 11.28
CA ALA A 40 6.70 12.65 11.24
C ALA A 40 8.19 12.56 11.63
N ASP A 41 8.52 11.67 12.56
CA ASP A 41 9.91 11.39 12.96
C ASP A 41 10.68 10.52 11.95
N HIS A 42 9.97 9.86 11.02
CA HIS A 42 10.50 8.90 10.05
C HIS A 42 10.11 9.26 8.60
N GLU A 43 10.71 10.33 8.08
CA GLU A 43 10.45 10.88 6.74
C GLU A 43 10.61 9.86 5.59
N ASP A 44 11.52 8.90 5.73
CA ASP A 44 11.75 7.84 4.75
C ASP A 44 10.55 6.90 4.62
N VAL A 45 9.90 6.56 5.74
CA VAL A 45 8.67 5.75 5.76
C VAL A 45 7.49 6.56 5.24
N ALA A 46 7.34 7.82 5.67
CA ALA A 46 6.31 8.73 5.15
C ALA A 46 6.41 8.87 3.63
N THR A 47 7.63 9.04 3.09
CA THR A 47 7.89 9.10 1.65
C THR A 47 7.43 7.84 0.91
N LEU A 48 7.55 6.65 1.50
CA LEU A 48 7.05 5.42 0.89
C LEU A 48 5.52 5.41 0.79
N LEU A 49 4.83 5.88 1.84
CA LEU A 49 3.37 5.99 1.86
C LEU A 49 2.87 7.07 0.90
N ASP A 50 3.50 8.24 0.90
CA ASP A 50 3.11 9.38 0.03
C ASP A 50 3.29 9.05 -1.46
N ASN A 51 4.29 8.24 -1.81
CA ASN A 51 4.49 7.73 -3.16
C ASN A 51 3.70 6.43 -3.44
N GLY A 52 2.85 6.02 -2.50
CA GLY A 52 1.93 4.88 -2.60
C GLY A 52 2.61 3.51 -2.56
N TRP A 53 3.91 3.39 -2.30
CA TRP A 53 4.62 2.10 -2.24
C TRP A 53 4.04 1.17 -1.18
N LEU A 54 3.49 1.76 -0.12
CA LEU A 54 2.80 1.09 0.97
C LEU A 54 1.39 1.69 1.10
N SER A 55 0.46 0.89 1.59
CA SER A 55 -0.84 1.35 2.07
C SER A 55 -0.92 1.15 3.57
N LEU A 56 -1.48 2.12 4.29
CA LEU A 56 -1.57 2.09 5.75
C LEU A 56 -3.00 2.40 6.20
N THR A 57 -3.53 1.51 7.03
CA THR A 57 -4.77 1.69 7.76
C THR A 57 -4.49 1.60 9.25
N VAL A 58 -5.04 2.52 10.03
CA VAL A 58 -4.96 2.54 11.49
C VAL A 58 -6.34 2.25 12.06
N ILE A 59 -6.41 1.32 13.01
CA ILE A 59 -7.59 1.08 13.84
C ILE A 59 -7.33 1.76 15.18
N ASP A 60 -8.08 2.81 15.49
CA ASP A 60 -7.85 3.64 16.67
C ASP A 60 -8.61 3.11 17.90
N PRO A 61 -7.92 2.57 18.92
CA PRO A 61 -8.58 2.06 20.13
C PRO A 61 -9.18 3.15 21.02
N THR A 62 -8.86 4.42 20.78
CA THR A 62 -9.37 5.58 21.51
C THR A 62 -10.64 6.17 20.89
N GLU A 63 -10.91 5.84 19.62
CA GLU A 63 -12.10 6.26 18.87
C GLU A 63 -12.99 5.07 18.51
N ASP A 64 -13.44 4.31 19.52
CA ASP A 64 -14.35 3.17 19.35
C ASP A 64 -13.87 2.11 18.33
N HIS A 65 -12.55 1.98 18.13
CA HIS A 65 -11.95 1.09 17.11
C HIS A 65 -12.31 1.49 15.67
N ALA A 66 -12.55 2.78 15.42
CA ALA A 66 -12.71 3.33 14.08
C ALA A 66 -11.45 3.13 13.24
N ALA A 67 -11.65 2.87 11.94
CA ALA A 67 -10.56 2.67 10.99
C ALA A 67 -10.32 3.96 10.18
N PHE A 68 -9.05 4.28 9.98
CA PHE A 68 -8.58 5.44 9.24
C PHE A 68 -7.52 5.02 8.21
N GLU A 69 -7.67 5.47 6.97
CA GLU A 69 -6.71 5.25 5.89
C GLU A 69 -5.81 6.48 5.73
N TYR A 70 -4.51 6.23 5.55
CA TYR A 70 -3.54 7.27 5.29
C TYR A 70 -3.71 7.81 3.86
N THR A 71 -3.86 9.13 3.72
CA THR A 71 -4.13 9.80 2.42
C THR A 71 -2.96 10.63 1.90
N GLY A 72 -1.82 10.63 2.57
CA GLY A 72 -0.64 11.41 2.20
C GLY A 72 -0.41 12.60 3.12
N GLU A 73 0.83 13.09 3.19
CA GLU A 73 1.18 14.33 3.92
C GLU A 73 0.71 14.33 5.39
N LEU A 74 0.81 13.16 6.06
CA LEU A 74 0.33 12.96 7.45
C LEU A 74 -1.17 13.18 7.64
N SER A 75 -1.96 13.06 6.57
CA SER A 75 -3.42 13.16 6.60
C SER A 75 -4.11 11.79 6.57
N TRP A 76 -5.32 11.76 7.11
CA TRP A 76 -6.11 10.54 7.29
C TRP A 76 -7.57 10.77 6.87
N SER A 77 -8.19 9.74 6.29
CA SER A 77 -9.63 9.69 6.03
C SER A 77 -10.27 8.49 6.73
N PRO A 78 -11.52 8.59 7.22
CA PRO A 78 -12.25 7.43 7.72
C PRO A 78 -12.30 6.34 6.63
N ALA A 79 -11.99 5.09 7.01
CA ALA A 79 -12.10 3.97 6.10
C ALA A 79 -13.58 3.70 5.79
N ASP A 80 -13.94 3.66 4.51
CA ASP A 80 -15.30 3.37 4.07
C ASP A 80 -15.62 1.88 4.31
N GLU A 81 -16.70 1.55 5.02
CA GLU A 81 -17.14 0.14 5.24
C GLU A 81 -17.48 -0.61 3.94
N ARG A 82 -17.47 0.07 2.77
CA ARG A 82 -17.97 -0.42 1.47
C ARG A 82 -16.91 -0.74 0.42
N ALA A 83 -15.66 -1.01 0.76
CA ALA A 83 -14.74 -1.61 -0.21
C ALA A 83 -15.18 -3.05 -0.54
N ALA A 84 -16.18 -3.18 -1.41
CA ALA A 84 -16.59 -4.45 -2.00
C ALA A 84 -15.37 -5.06 -2.68
N VAL A 85 -15.03 -6.28 -2.26
CA VAL A 85 -13.96 -7.08 -2.85
C VAL A 85 -14.19 -7.19 -4.35
N ALA A 86 -13.46 -6.38 -5.14
CA ALA A 86 -13.21 -6.71 -6.53
C ALA A 86 -12.32 -7.95 -6.50
N THR A 87 -12.92 -9.12 -6.69
CA THR A 87 -12.19 -10.37 -6.85
C THR A 87 -11.23 -10.19 -8.02
N PRO A 88 -9.91 -10.34 -7.84
CA PRO A 88 -9.00 -10.37 -8.97
C PRO A 88 -9.43 -11.52 -9.88
N ASP A 89 -9.61 -11.23 -11.17
CA ASP A 89 -9.87 -12.23 -12.19
C ASP A 89 -8.59 -13.05 -12.38
N VAL A 90 -8.44 -14.12 -11.60
CA VAL A 90 -7.34 -15.09 -11.71
C VAL A 90 -7.64 -16.03 -12.87
N SER A 91 -7.75 -15.50 -14.09
CA SER A 91 -7.90 -16.26 -15.32
C SER A 91 -6.70 -16.05 -16.24
N ALA A 92 -5.58 -16.69 -15.87
CA ALA A 92 -4.47 -17.16 -16.72
C ALA A 92 -3.29 -17.49 -15.78
N THR A 93 -2.72 -18.68 -15.67
CA THR A 93 -2.84 -19.93 -16.42
C THR A 93 -2.19 -21.01 -15.54
N VAL A 94 -2.91 -22.11 -15.27
CA VAL A 94 -2.28 -23.39 -14.94
C VAL A 94 -1.85 -23.99 -16.26
N ALA A 95 -0.54 -24.18 -16.45
CA ALA A 95 -0.01 -25.06 -17.48
C ALA A 95 0.95 -26.03 -16.80
N ASP A 96 0.47 -27.26 -16.72
CA ASP A 96 1.16 -28.51 -16.45
C ASP A 96 2.16 -28.78 -17.59
N ASP A 97 3.44 -28.98 -17.27
CA ASP A 97 4.40 -29.86 -17.99
C ASP A 97 5.51 -30.31 -17.01
#